data_AF-A0A7V9RXZ8-F1
#
_entry.id   AF-A0A7V9RXZ8-F1
#
_cell.length_a   1.000
_cell.length_b   1.000
_cell.length_c   1.000
_cell.angle_alpha   90.00
_cell.angle_beta   90.00
_cell.angle_gamma   90.00
#
_symmetry.space_group_name_H-M   'P 1'
#
loop_
_entity.id
_entity.type
_entity.pdbx_description
1 polymer ?
#
loop_
_entity_poly.entity_id
_entity_poly.type
_entity_poly.pdbx_seq_one_letter_code
_entity_poly.pdbx_strand_id
1 'polypeptide(L)'
;MRKLSTAGRFAERELHGVDETGSDERILIWIERREGGAWGVGRAINPQHRSTDEPRPDDYVFEGFELDDALQRANEILEDDLSVSERDGRSEHVRPFTRKELLRPLERWFFGRGPR
;
A
#
# COMPACT_ATOMS: atom_id res chain seq x y z
N MET A 1 14.49 14.79 -13.07
CA MET A 1 13.67 14.22 -11.99
C MET A 1 12.92 13.02 -12.56
N ARG A 2 13.48 11.82 -12.42
CA ARG A 2 12.85 10.61 -12.99
C ARG A 2 11.64 10.31 -12.12
N LYS A 3 10.42 10.52 -12.63
CA LYS A 3 9.19 10.12 -11.94
C LYS A 3 9.29 8.61 -11.71
N LEU A 4 9.52 8.21 -10.48
CA LEU A 4 9.45 6.82 -10.05
C LEU A 4 7.97 6.45 -10.11
N SER A 5 7.65 5.41 -10.88
CA SER A 5 6.28 5.17 -11.29
C SER A 5 5.49 4.51 -10.16
N THR A 6 5.01 5.31 -9.21
CA THR A 6 3.77 5.02 -8.46
C THR A 6 2.58 4.75 -9.38
N ALA A 7 2.75 4.89 -10.71
CA ALA A 7 1.83 4.46 -11.76
C ALA A 7 1.34 3.00 -11.61
N GLY A 8 2.11 2.14 -10.93
CA GLY A 8 1.69 0.77 -10.60
C GLY A 8 0.80 0.67 -9.35
N ARG A 9 0.79 1.67 -8.47
CA ARG A 9 -0.03 1.67 -7.25
C ARG A 9 -1.47 1.96 -7.59
N PHE A 10 -2.34 1.08 -7.13
CA PHE A 10 -3.78 1.17 -7.35
C PHE A 10 -4.49 1.77 -6.15
N ALA A 11 -3.96 1.53 -4.95
CA ALA A 11 -4.43 2.14 -3.72
C ALA A 11 -3.31 2.23 -2.69
N GLU A 12 -3.40 3.20 -1.80
CA GLU A 12 -2.52 3.33 -0.64
C GLU A 12 -3.32 3.82 0.58
N ARG A 13 -2.78 3.54 1.76
CA ARG A 13 -3.24 4.00 3.05
C ARG A 13 -2.05 4.45 3.86
N GLU A 14 -2.25 5.51 4.62
CA GLU A 14 -1.28 6.09 5.50
C GLU A 14 -1.83 6.07 6.91
N LEU A 15 -0.96 5.69 7.85
CA LEU A 15 -1.23 5.68 9.28
C LEU A 15 -0.11 6.42 9.98
N HIS A 16 -0.42 6.97 11.16
CA HIS A 16 0.57 7.54 12.05
C HIS A 16 0.65 6.72 13.34
N GLY A 17 1.86 6.67 13.89
CA GLY A 17 2.18 5.98 15.13
C GLY A 17 3.21 6.75 15.93
N VAL A 18 3.68 6.14 17.00
CA VAL A 18 4.85 6.59 17.75
C VAL A 18 5.76 5.39 17.98
N ASP A 19 7.07 5.61 17.88
CA ASP A 19 8.03 4.57 18.23
C ASP A 19 8.25 4.46 19.75
N GLU A 20 9.11 3.53 20.16
CA GLU A 20 9.48 3.31 21.56
C GLU A 20 10.16 4.51 22.24
N THR A 21 10.65 5.48 21.46
CA THR A 21 11.27 6.72 21.93
C THR A 21 10.27 7.89 22.00
N GLY A 22 9.03 7.68 21.57
CA GLY A 22 8.00 8.69 21.46
C GLY A 22 8.10 9.57 20.20
N SER A 23 8.91 9.17 19.22
CA SER A 23 9.03 9.88 17.95
C SER A 23 7.89 9.48 17.02
N ASP A 24 7.35 10.44 16.24
CA ASP A 24 6.26 10.15 15.30
C ASP A 24 6.72 9.20 14.19
N GLU A 25 5.92 8.17 13.94
CA GLU A 25 6.09 7.24 12.82
C GLU A 25 5.00 7.45 11.77
N ARG A 26 5.38 7.31 10.50
CA ARG A 26 4.46 7.26 9.36
C ARG A 26 4.55 5.90 8.69
N ILE A 27 3.43 5.19 8.62
CA ILE A 27 3.34 3.89 7.99
C ILE A 27 2.56 4.04 6.68
N LEU A 28 3.14 3.57 5.58
CA LEU A 28 2.49 3.52 4.28
C LEU A 28 2.24 2.07 3.88
N ILE A 29 0.99 1.75 3.60
CA ILE A 29 0.57 0.46 3.04
C ILE A 29 0.04 0.70 1.64
N TRP A 30 0.42 -0.10 0.65
CA TRP A 30 -0.09 0.03 -0.71
C TRP A 30 -0.35 -1.32 -1.38
N ILE A 31 -1.23 -1.27 -2.39
CA ILE A 31 -1.50 -2.36 -3.33
C ILE A 31 -1.10 -1.86 -4.72
N GLU A 32 -0.28 -2.63 -5.42
CA GLU A 32 0.16 -2.32 -6.78
C GLU A 32 0.05 -3.49 -7.74
N ARG A 33 -0.07 -3.15 -9.02
CA ARG A 33 0.04 -4.10 -10.13
C ARG A 33 1.48 -4.08 -10.65
N ARG A 34 2.15 -5.21 -10.56
CA ARG A 34 3.54 -5.40 -10.99
C ARG A 34 3.64 -5.89 -12.42
N GLU A 35 4.84 -5.77 -12.98
CA GLU A 35 5.16 -6.38 -14.27
C GLU A 35 4.90 -7.90 -14.22
N GLY A 36 4.45 -8.48 -15.33
CA GLY A 36 4.01 -9.88 -15.37
C GLY A 36 2.60 -10.11 -14.82
N GLY A 37 1.94 -9.09 -14.28
CA GLY A 37 0.54 -9.16 -13.85
C GLY A 37 0.32 -9.69 -12.43
N ALA A 38 1.38 -9.79 -11.62
CA ALA A 38 1.24 -10.02 -10.20
C ALA A 38 0.69 -8.78 -9.48
N TRP A 39 -0.01 -9.01 -8.38
CA TRP A 39 -0.30 -8.03 -7.35
C TRP A 39 0.83 -8.03 -6.32
N GLY A 40 1.25 -6.83 -5.91
CA GLY A 40 2.15 -6.62 -4.78
C GLY A 40 1.43 -5.88 -3.67
N VAL A 41 1.64 -6.30 -2.43
CA VAL A 41 1.30 -5.53 -1.24
C VAL A 41 2.60 -5.11 -0.59
N GLY A 42 2.73 -3.82 -0.31
CA GLY A 42 3.90 -3.29 0.36
C GLY A 42 3.53 -2.53 1.63
N ARG A 43 4.47 -2.52 2.58
CA ARG A 43 4.42 -1.76 3.83
C ARG A 43 5.77 -1.10 4.04
N ALA A 44 5.77 0.20 4.33
CA ALA A 44 6.96 0.95 4.64
C ALA A 44 6.75 1.83 5.86
N ILE A 45 7.67 1.75 6.82
CA ILE A 45 7.75 2.69 7.95
C ILE A 45 8.69 3.83 7.57
N ASN A 46 8.28 5.04 7.88
CA ASN A 46 8.99 6.29 7.67
C ASN A 46 9.58 6.45 6.25
N PRO A 47 8.79 6.22 5.18
CA PRO A 47 9.29 6.33 3.81
C PRO A 47 9.80 7.74 3.48
N GLN A 48 9.28 8.78 4.14
CA GLN A 48 9.69 10.18 3.98
C GLN A 48 11.14 10.47 4.37
N HIS A 49 11.80 9.58 5.13
CA HIS A 49 13.21 9.72 5.51
C HIS A 49 14.15 9.05 4.50
N ARG A 50 13.63 8.40 3.46
CA ARG A 50 14.44 7.70 2.46
C ARG A 50 15.01 8.68 1.44
N SER A 51 16.15 8.32 0.86
CA SER A 51 16.76 9.07 -0.24
C SER A 51 15.99 8.97 -1.56
N THR A 52 15.08 7.99 -1.67
CA THR A 52 14.22 7.77 -2.84
C THR A 52 12.83 7.31 -2.41
N ASP A 53 11.84 7.58 -3.27
CA ASP A 53 10.45 7.10 -3.12
C ASP A 53 10.23 5.68 -3.69
N GLU A 54 11.30 5.03 -4.19
CA GLU A 54 11.22 3.67 -4.71
C GLU A 54 10.98 2.68 -3.55
N PRO A 55 10.00 1.76 -3.68
CA PRO A 55 9.89 0.62 -2.79
C PRO A 55 11.18 -0.20 -2.77
N ARG A 56 11.59 -0.62 -1.57
CA ARG A 56 12.67 -1.59 -1.37
C ARG A 56 12.10 -3.01 -1.50
N PRO A 57 12.92 -4.01 -1.86
CA PRO A 57 12.49 -5.41 -1.89
C PRO A 57 11.86 -5.87 -0.58
N ASP A 58 12.44 -5.46 0.56
CA ASP A 58 11.96 -5.85 1.89
C ASP A 58 10.66 -5.14 2.33
N ASP A 59 10.19 -4.15 1.56
CA ASP A 59 8.89 -3.54 1.85
C ASP A 59 7.72 -4.44 1.41
N TYR A 60 7.96 -5.41 0.51
CA TYR A 60 6.90 -6.27 0.00
C TYR A 60 6.59 -7.40 0.97
N VAL A 61 5.36 -7.37 1.46
CA VAL A 61 4.81 -8.32 2.44
C VAL A 61 3.95 -9.40 1.80
N PHE A 62 3.63 -9.23 0.51
CA PHE A 62 2.99 -10.22 -0.35
C PHE A 62 3.23 -9.94 -1.83
N GLU A 63 3.35 -11.01 -2.60
CA GLU A 63 3.35 -11.02 -4.06
C GLU A 63 2.58 -12.26 -4.55
N GLY A 64 1.61 -12.07 -5.45
CA GLY A 64 0.79 -13.17 -5.96
C GLY A 64 -0.12 -12.73 -7.10
N PHE A 65 -0.82 -13.67 -7.74
CA PHE A 65 -1.66 -13.36 -8.91
C PHE A 65 -3.13 -13.10 -8.56
N GLU A 66 -3.58 -13.56 -7.39
CA GLU A 66 -4.96 -13.41 -6.94
C GLU A 66 -5.19 -12.04 -6.27
N LEU A 67 -6.22 -11.32 -6.74
CA LEU A 67 -6.58 -10.01 -6.19
C LEU A 67 -7.13 -10.12 -4.76
N ASP A 68 -7.89 -11.18 -4.48
CA ASP A 68 -8.48 -11.38 -3.15
C ASP A 68 -7.41 -11.62 -2.09
N ASP A 69 -6.38 -12.41 -2.41
CA ASP A 69 -5.26 -12.65 -1.50
C ASP A 69 -4.50 -11.34 -1.21
N ALA A 70 -4.27 -10.51 -2.24
CA ALA A 70 -3.66 -9.19 -2.05
C ALA A 70 -4.51 -8.27 -1.16
N LEU A 71 -5.83 -8.25 -1.38
CA LEU A 71 -6.77 -7.47 -0.56
C LEU A 71 -6.82 -7.96 0.87
N GLN A 72 -6.87 -9.27 1.07
CA GLN A 72 -6.83 -9.88 2.40
C GLN A 72 -5.57 -9.46 3.12
N ARG A 73 -4.39 -9.68 2.50
CA ARG A 73 -3.12 -9.37 3.13
C ARG A 73 -2.97 -7.88 3.47
N ALA A 74 -3.38 -7.00 2.57
CA ALA A 74 -3.32 -5.55 2.81
C ALA A 74 -4.23 -5.11 3.97
N ASN A 75 -5.41 -5.71 4.10
CA ASN A 75 -6.34 -5.39 5.17
C ASN A 75 -5.93 -6.00 6.52
N GLU A 76 -5.36 -7.21 6.55
CA GLU A 76 -4.79 -7.80 7.77
C GLU A 76 -3.70 -6.89 8.35
N ILE A 77 -2.79 -6.42 7.49
CA ILE A 77 -1.69 -5.54 7.92
C ILE A 77 -2.22 -4.18 8.38
N LEU A 78 -3.21 -3.64 7.68
CA LEU A 78 -3.86 -2.39 8.07
C LEU A 78 -4.52 -2.52 9.46
N GLU A 79 -5.22 -3.61 9.71
CA GLU A 79 -5.86 -3.89 11.00
C GLU A 79 -4.83 -4.09 12.12
N ASP A 80 -3.73 -4.79 11.85
CA ASP A 80 -2.62 -4.95 12.78
C ASP A 80 -2.02 -3.59 13.18
N ASP A 81 -1.71 -2.72 12.20
CA ASP A 81 -1.13 -1.40 12.45
C ASP A 81 -2.12 -0.47 13.17
N LEU A 82 -3.42 -0.51 12.84
CA LEU A 82 -4.46 0.25 13.54
C LEU A 82 -4.60 -0.21 14.99
N SER A 83 -4.58 -1.52 15.24
CA SER A 83 -4.69 -2.08 16.57
C SER A 83 -3.52 -1.69 17.48
N VAL A 84 -2.32 -1.52 16.92
CA VAL A 84 -1.16 -1.00 17.64
C VAL A 84 -1.36 0.49 17.96
N SER A 85 -1.73 1.31 16.97
CA SER A 85 -1.94 2.75 17.18
C SER A 85 -3.04 3.06 18.21
N GLU A 86 -4.12 2.27 18.24
CA GLU A 86 -5.16 2.38 19.27
C GLU A 86 -4.65 2.09 20.68
N ARG A 87 -3.76 1.10 20.85
CA ARG A 87 -3.14 0.78 22.16
C ARG A 87 -2.24 1.89 22.66
N ASP A 88 -1.63 2.64 21.74
CA ASP A 88 -0.80 3.82 22.04
C ASP A 88 -1.63 5.11 22.22
N GLY A 89 -2.97 5.00 22.18
CA GLY A 89 -3.90 6.09 22.44
C GLY A 89 -4.17 7.00 21.24
N ARG A 90 -3.76 6.60 20.03
CA ARG A 90 -4.03 7.32 18.77
C ARG A 90 -5.02 6.53 17.91
N SER A 91 -6.31 6.67 18.19
CA SER A 91 -7.34 6.06 17.34
C SER A 91 -7.46 6.76 15.99
N GLU A 92 -6.84 6.20 14.96
CA GLU A 92 -7.03 6.62 13.58
C GLU A 92 -8.12 5.79 12.89
N HIS A 93 -8.93 6.44 12.05
CA HIS A 93 -10.00 5.79 11.31
C HIS A 93 -9.64 5.73 9.83
N VAL A 94 -8.88 4.70 9.45
CA VAL A 94 -8.47 4.46 8.06
C VAL A 94 -9.38 3.41 7.44
N ARG A 95 -9.93 3.71 6.26
CA ARG A 95 -10.85 2.78 5.57
C ARG A 95 -10.07 1.58 5.00
N PRO A 96 -10.65 0.37 5.02
CA PRO A 96 -10.03 -0.80 4.41
C PRO A 96 -9.85 -0.63 2.89
N PHE A 97 -8.99 -1.46 2.32
CA PHE A 97 -8.88 -1.66 0.88
C PHE A 97 -10.07 -2.47 0.38
N THR A 98 -10.63 -2.05 -0.75
CA THR A 98 -11.82 -2.64 -1.35
C THR A 98 -11.55 -3.05 -2.78
N ARG A 99 -12.12 -4.18 -3.20
CA ARG A 99 -12.09 -4.60 -4.61
C ARG A 99 -12.57 -3.50 -5.56
N LYS A 100 -13.64 -2.79 -5.19
CA LYS A 100 -14.24 -1.72 -6.01
C LYS A 100 -13.25 -0.61 -6.35
N GLU A 101 -12.36 -0.23 -5.43
CA GLU A 101 -11.37 0.82 -5.68
C GLU A 101 -10.25 0.35 -6.61
N LEU A 102 -9.89 -0.95 -6.57
CA LEU A 102 -8.85 -1.55 -7.40
C LEU A 102 -9.34 -1.89 -8.82
N LEU A 103 -10.63 -2.20 -9.00
CA LEU A 103 -11.17 -2.54 -10.32
C LEU A 103 -11.19 -1.37 -11.30
N ARG A 104 -11.48 -0.13 -10.86
CA ARG A 104 -11.56 1.02 -11.78
C ARG A 104 -10.21 1.35 -12.45
N PRO A 105 -9.08 1.38 -11.72
CA PRO A 105 -7.76 1.50 -12.36
C PRO A 105 -7.42 0.29 -13.23
N LEU A 106 -7.85 -0.92 -12.84
CA LEU A 106 -7.61 -2.15 -13.59
C LEU A 106 -8.29 -2.12 -14.97
N GLU A 107 -9.56 -1.71 -15.01
CA GLU A 107 -10.30 -1.50 -16.25
C GLU A 107 -9.59 -0.49 -17.14
N ARG A 108 -9.10 0.62 -16.60
CA ARG A 108 -8.32 1.60 -17.38
C ARG A 108 -7.00 1.01 -17.88
N TRP A 109 -6.34 0.18 -17.06
CA TRP A 109 -5.06 -0.45 -17.39
C TRP A 109 -5.20 -1.45 -18.55
N PHE A 110 -6.28 -2.25 -18.57
CA PHE A 110 -6.57 -3.21 -19.64
C PHE A 110 -7.26 -2.57 -20.86
N PHE A 111 -8.26 -1.72 -20.66
CA PHE A 111 -9.14 -1.22 -21.74
C PHE A 111 -8.76 0.18 -22.26
N GLY A 112 -7.85 0.90 -21.59
CA GLY A 112 -7.31 2.18 -22.07
C GLY A 112 -6.43 2.09 -23.33
N ARG A 113 -6.23 0.88 -23.87
CA ARG A 113 -5.58 0.59 -25.16
C ARG A 113 -6.58 0.11 -26.24
N GLY A 114 -7.85 0.53 -26.19
CA GLY A 114 -8.78 0.33 -27.31
C GLY A 114 -8.22 0.94 -28.62
N PRO A 115 -8.48 0.33 -29.79
CA PRO A 115 -7.78 0.67 -31.03
C PRO A 115 -7.99 2.14 -31.37
N ARG A 116 -6.90 2.83 -31.69
CA ARG A 116 -6.99 4.00 -32.57
C ARG A 116 -7.24 3.53 -33.99
#